data_AF-A0A838RFW8-F1
#
_entry.id   AF-A0A838RFW8-F1
#
_cell.length_a   1.000
_cell.length_b   1.000
_cell.length_c   1.000
_cell.angle_alpha   90.00
_cell.angle_beta   90.00
_cell.angle_gamma   90.00
#
_symmetry.space_group_name_H-M   'P 1'
#
loop_
_entity.id
_entity.type
_entity.pdbx_description
1 polymer ?
#
loop_
_entity_poly.entity_id
_entity_poly.type
_entity_poly.pdbx_seq_one_letter_code
_entity_poly.pdbx_strand_id
1 'polypeptide(L)'
;MQESFDTSDLQLLRNHDPAGLEMLYDCYAQTIYNLIYRIVGDLDLAADLLVETLWEAWQIAPSLPEDGDFCTSWLYNLARQQSSHALQSQLPLSTSVPVSSQVLSLEMEE
;
A
#
# COMPACT_ATOMS: atom_id res chain seq x y z
N MET A 1 9.16 17.72 0.77
CA MET A 1 9.70 16.91 -0.34
C MET A 1 8.95 15.61 -0.30
N GLN A 2 8.15 15.30 -1.32
CA GLN A 2 7.75 13.91 -1.52
C GLN A 2 8.91 13.25 -2.26
N GLU A 3 9.54 12.26 -1.65
CA GLU A 3 10.47 11.39 -2.36
C GLU A 3 9.63 10.48 -3.25
N SER A 4 9.70 10.71 -4.56
CA SER A 4 9.09 9.87 -5.58
C SER A 4 10.09 8.76 -5.94
N PHE A 5 9.61 7.54 -6.18
CA PHE A 5 10.45 6.48 -6.72
C PHE A 5 11.13 6.92 -8.02
N ASP A 6 12.44 6.76 -8.12
CA ASP A 6 13.16 6.89 -9.38
C ASP A 6 12.99 5.61 -10.22
N THR A 7 13.22 5.69 -11.53
CA THR A 7 13.19 4.50 -12.41
C THR A 7 14.15 3.41 -11.92
N SER A 8 15.29 3.80 -11.36
CA SER A 8 16.28 2.88 -10.80
C SER A 8 15.72 2.07 -9.62
N ASP A 9 14.96 2.74 -8.76
CA ASP A 9 14.34 2.18 -7.56
C ASP A 9 13.23 1.19 -7.91
N LEU A 10 12.40 1.57 -8.90
CA LEU A 10 11.35 0.71 -9.43
C LEU A 10 11.93 -0.56 -10.05
N GLN A 11 13.08 -0.48 -10.70
CA GLN A 11 13.71 -1.66 -11.28
C GLN A 11 14.18 -2.66 -10.20
N LEU A 12 14.72 -2.17 -9.09
CA LEU A 12 15.13 -3.01 -7.95
C LEU A 12 13.92 -3.70 -7.31
N LEU A 13 12.85 -2.93 -7.07
CA LEU A 13 11.58 -3.42 -6.54
C LEU A 13 10.96 -4.50 -7.45
N ARG A 14 10.96 -4.27 -8.77
CA ARG A 14 10.43 -5.23 -9.76
C ARG A 14 11.24 -6.51 -9.85
N ASN A 15 12.55 -6.44 -9.63
CA ASN A 15 13.43 -7.62 -9.65
C ASN A 15 13.38 -8.43 -8.35
N HIS A 16 12.57 -8.02 -7.37
CA HIS A 16 12.62 -8.56 -6.01
C HIS A 16 14.04 -8.53 -5.43
N ASP A 17 14.80 -7.48 -5.76
CA ASP A 17 16.14 -7.29 -5.22
C ASP A 17 16.09 -6.73 -3.79
N PRO A 18 16.73 -7.37 -2.79
CA PRO A 18 16.66 -6.94 -1.39
C PRO A 18 17.02 -5.46 -1.17
N ALA A 19 17.85 -4.86 -2.02
CA ALA A 19 18.15 -3.43 -1.96
C ALA A 19 16.91 -2.55 -2.21
N GLY A 20 15.98 -2.99 -3.07
CA GLY A 20 14.71 -2.29 -3.30
C GLY A 20 13.79 -2.33 -2.08
N LEU A 21 13.79 -3.44 -1.33
CA LEU A 21 13.04 -3.56 -0.09
C LEU A 21 13.63 -2.69 1.02
N GLU A 22 14.96 -2.66 1.17
CA GLU A 22 15.65 -1.76 2.12
C GLU A 22 15.34 -0.30 1.83
N MET A 23 15.40 0.12 0.56
CA MET A 23 15.07 1.48 0.15
C MET A 23 13.59 1.82 0.42
N LEU A 24 12.67 0.89 0.13
CA LEU A 24 11.24 1.06 0.44
C LEU A 24 11.04 1.30 1.94
N TYR A 25 11.76 0.55 2.78
CA TYR A 25 11.74 0.73 4.22
C TYR A 25 12.32 2.09 4.63
N ASP A 26 13.52 2.45 4.19
CA ASP A 26 14.19 3.67 4.65
C ASP A 26 13.41 4.94 4.27
N CYS A 27 12.91 5.03 3.03
CA CYS A 27 12.20 6.20 2.53
C CYS A 27 10.73 6.27 3.01
N TYR A 28 10.01 5.13 3.00
CA TYR A 28 8.56 5.16 3.19
C TYR A 28 8.10 4.65 4.54
N ALA A 29 8.90 3.85 5.28
CA ALA A 29 8.41 3.26 6.52
C ALA A 29 7.96 4.30 7.54
N GLN A 30 8.75 5.36 7.74
CA GLN A 30 8.42 6.42 8.68
C GLN A 30 7.14 7.17 8.30
N THR A 31 6.96 7.46 7.00
CA THR A 31 5.82 8.23 6.50
C THR A 31 4.54 7.41 6.53
N ILE A 32 4.61 6.15 6.08
CA ILE A 32 3.48 5.21 6.10
C ILE A 32 3.09 4.87 7.54
N TYR A 33 4.06 4.62 8.43
CA TYR A 33 3.80 4.40 9.85
C TYR A 33 3.04 5.57 10.47
N ASN A 34 3.51 6.80 10.25
CA ASN A 34 2.85 8.00 10.77
C ASN A 34 1.42 8.17 10.22
N LEU A 35 1.20 7.81 8.95
CA LEU A 35 -0.13 7.82 8.35
C LEU A 35 -1.06 6.79 9.00
N ILE A 36 -0.60 5.54 9.10
CA ILE A 36 -1.37 4.44 9.71
C ILE A 36 -1.67 4.77 11.17
N TYR A 37 -0.66 5.17 11.94
CA TYR A 37 -0.81 5.55 13.34
C TYR A 37 -1.83 6.69 13.55
N ARG A 38 -1.88 7.68 12.64
CA ARG A 38 -2.92 8.72 12.70
C ARG A 38 -4.34 8.21 12.48
N ILE A 39 -4.50 7.05 11.83
CA ILE A 39 -5.80 6.44 11.53
C ILE A 39 -6.20 5.48 12.65
N VAL A 40 -5.31 4.57 13.06
CA VAL A 40 -5.62 3.53 14.07
C VAL A 40 -5.41 3.99 15.51
N GLY A 41 -4.49 4.93 15.76
CA GLY A 41 -4.21 5.46 17.10
C GLY A 41 -3.48 4.50 18.05
N ASP A 42 -3.12 3.30 17.59
CA ASP A 42 -2.41 2.28 18.36
C ASP A 42 -1.02 2.01 17.76
N LEU A 43 0.00 1.95 18.61
CA LEU A 43 1.41 1.83 18.18
C LEU A 43 1.75 0.41 17.68
N ASP A 44 1.21 -0.61 18.33
CA ASP A 44 1.51 -2.02 18.05
C ASP A 44 0.81 -2.43 16.75
N LEU A 45 -0.47 -2.07 16.62
CA LEU A 45 -1.24 -2.27 15.40
C LEU A 45 -0.67 -1.48 14.21
N ALA A 46 -0.20 -0.24 14.44
CA ALA A 46 0.40 0.53 13.35
C ALA A 46 1.71 -0.10 12.85
N ALA A 47 2.51 -0.71 13.74
CA ALA A 47 3.74 -1.39 13.36
C ALA A 47 3.45 -2.68 12.57
N ASP A 48 2.46 -3.46 13.00
CA ASP A 48 2.02 -4.67 12.29
C ASP A 48 1.50 -4.35 10.88
N LEU A 49 0.59 -3.38 10.77
CA LEU A 49 0.04 -2.94 9.48
C LEU A 49 1.09 -2.32 8.55
N LEU A 50 2.12 -1.67 9.10
CA LEU A 50 3.23 -1.16 8.31
C LEU A 50 3.96 -2.32 7.62
N VAL A 51 4.34 -3.34 8.39
CA VAL A 51 5.06 -4.52 7.86
C VAL A 51 4.21 -5.21 6.78
N GLU A 52 2.92 -5.38 7.04
CA GLU A 52 1.97 -5.97 6.09
C GLU A 52 1.84 -5.14 4.81
N THR A 53 1.70 -3.81 4.94
CA THR A 53 1.61 -2.89 3.80
C THR A 53 2.86 -2.95 2.93
N LEU A 54 4.05 -2.94 3.55
CA LEU A 54 5.32 -3.01 2.82
C LEU A 54 5.50 -4.38 2.15
N TRP A 55 5.05 -5.46 2.79
CA TRP A 55 5.08 -6.80 2.22
C TRP A 55 4.14 -6.93 1.00
N GLU A 56 2.92 -6.41 1.09
CA GLU A 56 2.01 -6.36 -0.06
C GLU A 56 2.57 -5.49 -1.19
N ALA A 57 3.12 -4.33 -0.85
CA ALA A 57 3.80 -3.46 -1.82
C ALA A 57 4.92 -4.19 -2.55
N TRP A 58 5.75 -4.91 -1.81
CA TRP A 58 6.82 -5.75 -2.36
C TRP A 58 6.28 -6.84 -3.30
N GLN A 59 5.21 -7.53 -2.93
CA GLN A 59 4.62 -8.60 -3.75
C GLN A 59 4.06 -8.09 -5.08
N ILE A 60 3.48 -6.88 -5.09
CA ILE A 60 2.82 -6.29 -6.26
C ILE A 60 3.80 -5.47 -7.12
N ALA A 61 4.93 -5.05 -6.55
CA ALA A 61 6.00 -4.30 -7.22
C ALA A 61 6.34 -4.74 -8.66
N PRO A 62 6.56 -6.03 -8.99
CA PRO A 62 6.85 -6.47 -10.37
C PRO A 62 5.74 -6.13 -11.39
N SER A 63 4.51 -5.94 -10.91
CA SER A 63 3.34 -5.62 -11.74
C SER A 63 3.06 -4.11 -11.83
N LEU A 64 3.76 -3.27 -11.05
CA LEU A 64 3.54 -1.83 -11.07
C LEU A 64 4.14 -1.19 -12.33
N PRO A 65 3.51 -0.15 -12.90
CA PRO A 65 4.09 0.60 -14.01
C PRO A 65 5.39 1.30 -13.59
N GLU A 66 6.25 1.60 -14.56
CA GLU A 66 7.50 2.36 -14.36
C GLU A 66 7.29 3.86 -14.13
N ASP A 67 6.20 4.20 -13.41
CA ASP A 67 5.79 5.55 -13.06
C ASP A 67 5.90 5.74 -11.54
N GLY A 68 6.94 6.46 -11.10
CA GLY A 68 7.22 6.64 -9.68
C GLY A 68 6.14 7.40 -8.92
N ASP A 69 5.48 8.35 -9.57
CA ASP A 69 4.36 9.10 -8.99
C ASP A 69 3.13 8.20 -8.77
N PHE A 70 2.82 7.34 -9.75
CA PHE A 70 1.77 6.34 -9.63
C PHE A 70 2.07 5.34 -8.51
N CYS A 71 3.30 4.82 -8.45
CA CYS A 71 3.71 3.87 -7.41
C CYS A 71 3.61 4.49 -6.01
N THR A 72 4.05 5.74 -5.87
CA THR A 72 3.95 6.49 -4.62
C THR A 72 2.49 6.67 -4.21
N SER A 73 1.64 7.14 -5.12
CA SER A 73 0.20 7.32 -4.89
C SER A 73 -0.50 6.00 -4.53
N TRP A 74 -0.16 4.92 -5.23
CA TRP A 74 -0.68 3.58 -4.98
C TRP A 74 -0.30 3.07 -3.58
N LEU A 75 0.95 3.27 -3.15
CA LEU A 75 1.43 2.88 -1.82
C LEU A 75 0.66 3.61 -0.70
N TYR A 76 0.43 4.91 -0.85
CA TYR A 76 -0.38 5.69 0.09
C TYR A 76 -1.83 5.19 0.16
N ASN A 77 -2.42 4.86 -1.00
CA ASN A 77 -3.77 4.32 -1.06
C ASN A 77 -3.85 2.94 -0.39
N LEU A 78 -2.85 2.07 -0.60
CA LEU A 78 -2.75 0.77 0.04
C LEU A 78 -2.69 0.91 1.57
N ALA A 79 -1.80 1.75 2.10
CA ALA A 79 -1.69 1.99 3.55
C ALA A 79 -3.00 2.48 4.17
N ARG A 80 -3.72 3.35 3.45
CA ARG A 80 -5.04 3.85 3.87
C ARG A 80 -6.09 2.75 3.87
N GLN A 81 -6.07 1.89 2.86
CA GLN A 81 -6.96 0.73 2.76
C GLN A 81 -6.71 -0.24 3.91
N GLN A 82 -5.45 -0.62 4.18
CA GLN A 82 -5.10 -1.49 5.31
C GLN A 82 -5.54 -0.89 6.65
N SER A 83 -5.29 0.40 6.87
CA SER A 83 -5.74 1.08 8.09
C SER A 83 -7.26 1.04 8.26
N SER A 84 -8.00 1.26 7.16
CA SER A 84 -9.48 1.22 7.17
C SER A 84 -9.99 -0.20 7.41
N HIS A 85 -9.32 -1.21 6.85
CA HIS A 85 -9.65 -2.62 7.05
C HIS A 85 -9.39 -3.06 8.49
N ALA A 86 -8.27 -2.64 9.08
CA ALA A 86 -7.95 -2.92 10.48
C ALA A 86 -8.99 -2.32 11.46
N LEU A 87 -9.48 -1.11 11.18
CA LEU A 87 -10.57 -0.51 11.96
C LEU A 87 -11.89 -1.28 11.79
N GLN A 88 -12.20 -1.76 10.59
CA GLN A 88 -13.38 -2.60 10.33
C GLN A 88 -13.30 -3.95 11.05
N SER A 89 -12.11 -4.57 11.07
CA SER A 89 -11.91 -5.87 11.74
C SER A 89 -12.05 -5.78 13.27
N GLN A 90 -11.65 -4.64 13.87
CA GLN A 90 -11.81 -4.39 15.30
C GLN A 90 -13.26 -4.11 15.74
N LEU A 91 -14.15 -3.78 14.80
CA LEU A 91 -15.57 -3.63 15.05
C LEU A 91 -16.24 -5.01 14.86
N PRO A 92 -16.69 -5.70 15.93
CA PRO A 92 -17.40 -6.98 15.80
C PRO A 92 -18.81 -6.86 15.17
N LEU A 93 -19.12 -5.75 14.50
CA LEU A 93 -20.44 -5.49 13.92
C LEU A 93 -20.43 -5.83 12.42
N SER A 94 -20.67 -7.12 12.15
CA SER A 94 -21.53 -7.62 11.07
C SER A 94 -21.90 -6.61 9.96
N THR A 95 -21.13 -6.55 8.87
CA THR A 95 -21.64 -6.68 7.48
C THR A 95 -20.51 -7.14 6.57
N SER A 96 -20.52 -8.41 6.19
CA SER A 96 -19.87 -8.88 4.97
C SER A 96 -20.60 -8.24 3.78
N VAL A 97 -20.06 -7.17 3.22
CA VAL A 97 -20.37 -6.77 1.84
C VAL A 97 -19.11 -6.99 1.03
N PRO A 98 -19.06 -7.99 0.12
CA PRO A 98 -17.95 -8.09 -0.81
C PRO A 98 -18.02 -6.89 -1.77
N VAL A 99 -17.29 -5.81 -1.47
CA VAL A 99 -17.04 -4.71 -2.40
C VAL A 99 -15.95 -5.11 -3.41
N SER A 100 -16.10 -6.27 -4.02
CA SER A 100 -15.20 -6.76 -5.06
C SER A 100 -15.94 -7.43 -6.21
N SER A 101 -17.17 -6.99 -6.51
CA SER A 101 -17.89 -7.54 -7.68
C SER A 101 -18.72 -6.55 -8.49
N GLN A 102 -18.47 -5.23 -8.43
CA GLN A 102 -19.10 -4.26 -9.35
C GLN A 102 -18.22 -3.02 -9.49
N VAL A 103 -17.24 -3.01 -10.41
CA VAL A 103 -16.94 -1.91 -11.37
C VAL A 103 -15.93 -2.48 -12.38
N LEU A 104 -16.42 -3.21 -13.38
CA LEU A 104 -15.83 -3.34 -14.72
C LEU A 104 -16.79 -4.15 -15.61
N SER A 105 -18.05 -3.74 -15.61
CA SER A 105 -19.03 -4.16 -16.60
C SER A 105 -19.86 -2.93 -16.91
N LEU A 106 -19.86 -2.54 -18.19
CA LEU A 106 -20.55 -1.41 -18.83
C LEU A 106 -19.82 -0.06 -18.81
N GLU A 107 -19.10 0.23 -19.89
CA GLU A 107 -19.65 1.09 -20.96
C GLU A 107 -18.90 0.80 -22.30
N MET A 108 -19.63 0.24 -23.28
CA MET A 108 -19.63 0.46 -24.76
C MET A 108 -18.28 0.65 -25.52
N GLU A 109 -18.01 0.16 -26.74
CA GLU A 109 -18.81 -0.22 -27.91
C GLU A 109 -17.86 -0.89 -28.93
N GLU A 110 -18.28 -1.95 -29.64
CA GLU A 110 -18.21 -2.13 -31.11
C GLU A 110 -19.07 -3.35 -31.51
#